data_AF-A0A8J5M330-F1
#
_entry.id   AF-A0A8J5M330-F1
#
_cell.length_a   1.000
_cell.length_b   1.000
_cell.length_c   1.000
_cell.angle_alpha   90.00
_cell.angle_beta   90.00
_cell.angle_gamma   90.00
#
_symmetry.space_group_name_H-M   'P 1'
#
loop_
_entity.id
_entity.type
_entity.pdbx_description
1 polymer ?
#
loop_
_entity_poly.entity_id
_entity_poly.type
_entity_poly.pdbx_seq_one_letter_code
_entity_poly.pdbx_strand_id
1 'polypeptide(L)'
;MAYAAAAAAAGDRRRLPPPISSPTSDVVLSESDSNSSDDGAVRRTALEDSIFSTYLQISGRDSPDLTKIRTFLASAAGRGPLVSCLICLERIRPVDPVWSCASGCYALFHLVCIQSWAQQCSHRPPSVTSPAAAASATSDWHCPKCRLSYPKTLIPRSYICFCGKVDDPPADPWILPHSCGEVCDRPLRGECGHRCLLLCHPGPCPPCPKLVNSRCFCGSRDDVRRCAQKLFSCNKTCSKPLPCRRHQCTERCHEGPCPPCRVRGVFSCACLKSKEERECSEREFKCDRPCTGMLQCGKHSCDRGCHSGPCGDCPLQGRRTCPCGKKEYKGVSCDTDVPTCGSTCDKMLSCRIHRCPERCHCGPCVEACRSVIIKSCRCGGLKKEVPCYQDLVCERKCQQVRDCGRHTCKRRCCDGDCPLCPEVCEIQLALSPLL
;
A
#
# COMPACT_ATOMS: atom_id res chain seq x y z
N MET A 1 8.75 -4.97 -54.98
CA MET A 1 8.08 -5.83 -55.98
C MET A 1 9.04 -7.00 -56.25
N ALA A 2 8.75 -8.18 -55.67
CA ALA A 2 8.26 -9.38 -56.38
C ALA A 2 9.30 -9.93 -57.37
N TYR A 3 9.86 -11.14 -57.29
CA TYR A 3 9.31 -12.51 -57.24
C TYR A 3 10.44 -13.44 -56.70
N ALA A 4 10.27 -14.47 -55.85
CA ALA A 4 9.50 -15.72 -55.90
C ALA A 4 9.96 -16.75 -56.96
N ALA A 5 10.71 -17.79 -56.52
CA ALA A 5 10.71 -19.20 -56.98
C ALA A 5 11.82 -19.97 -56.21
N ALA A 6 11.52 -20.88 -55.27
CA ALA A 6 11.05 -22.28 -55.41
C ALA A 6 12.19 -23.27 -55.10
N ALA A 7 12.21 -23.81 -53.87
CA ALA A 7 13.09 -24.91 -53.46
C ALA A 7 12.29 -26.21 -53.43
N ALA A 8 12.76 -27.20 -54.21
CA ALA A 8 12.17 -28.53 -54.31
C ALA A 8 12.76 -29.50 -53.27
N ALA A 9 11.92 -30.46 -52.90
CA ALA A 9 12.05 -31.41 -51.80
C ALA A 9 13.06 -32.54 -52.04
N ALA A 10 13.71 -32.98 -50.96
CA ALA A 10 14.31 -34.31 -50.85
C ALA A 10 13.80 -34.94 -49.53
N GLY A 11 13.04 -36.04 -49.68
CA GLY A 11 12.46 -36.79 -48.56
C GLY A 11 13.46 -37.76 -47.95
N ASP A 12 13.44 -37.87 -46.62
CA ASP A 12 14.18 -38.90 -45.89
C ASP A 12 13.22 -39.87 -45.20
N ARG A 13 13.48 -41.15 -45.42
CA ARG A 13 12.62 -42.29 -45.13
C ARG A 13 12.87 -42.79 -43.70
N ARG A 14 11.81 -42.75 -42.89
CA ARG A 14 11.72 -43.43 -41.59
C ARG A 14 12.00 -44.94 -41.75
N ARG A 15 12.98 -45.46 -40.99
CA ARG A 15 13.15 -46.90 -40.74
C ARG A 15 12.38 -47.30 -39.47
N LEU A 16 11.42 -48.22 -39.64
CA LEU A 16 10.76 -48.98 -38.57
C LEU A 16 11.54 -50.27 -38.29
N PRO A 17 11.67 -50.72 -37.03
CA PRO A 17 12.12 -52.08 -36.71
C PRO A 17 10.95 -53.10 -36.71
N PRO A 18 11.26 -54.40 -36.87
CA PRO A 18 10.32 -55.46 -37.31
C PRO A 18 9.44 -56.07 -36.20
N PRO A 19 8.39 -56.84 -36.55
CA PRO A 19 7.45 -57.43 -35.60
C PRO A 19 8.01 -58.72 -35.01
N ILE A 20 7.78 -58.95 -33.72
CA ILE A 20 8.07 -60.23 -33.06
C ILE A 20 6.74 -60.87 -32.65
N SER A 21 6.61 -62.11 -33.08
CA SER A 21 5.47 -63.02 -33.05
C SER A 21 5.06 -63.50 -31.65
N SER A 22 3.77 -63.76 -31.52
CA SER A 22 3.07 -64.43 -30.42
C SER A 22 3.44 -65.92 -30.31
N PRO A 23 3.37 -66.49 -29.09
CA PRO A 23 3.02 -67.88 -28.89
C PRO A 23 1.63 -67.98 -28.23
N THR A 24 0.79 -68.81 -28.84
CA THR A 24 -0.45 -69.36 -28.30
C THR A 24 -0.17 -70.31 -27.14
N SER A 25 -0.96 -70.25 -26.07
CA SER A 25 -1.26 -71.38 -25.19
C SER A 25 -2.54 -71.08 -24.40
N ASP A 26 -3.65 -71.67 -24.84
CA ASP A 26 -4.83 -71.92 -24.02
C ASP A 26 -4.45 -72.81 -22.84
N VAL A 27 -4.64 -72.39 -21.58
CA VAL A 27 -5.15 -73.29 -20.54
C VAL A 27 -5.62 -72.56 -19.28
N VAL A 28 -6.91 -72.80 -19.00
CA VAL A 28 -7.63 -72.91 -17.71
C VAL A 28 -7.76 -71.68 -16.79
N LEU A 29 -9.03 -71.28 -16.66
CA LEU A 29 -9.61 -70.51 -15.57
C LEU A 29 -9.21 -71.11 -14.20
N SER A 30 -8.63 -70.28 -13.35
CA SER A 30 -8.60 -70.55 -11.91
C SER A 30 -8.99 -69.25 -11.22
N GLU A 31 -10.24 -69.24 -10.78
CA GLU A 31 -10.85 -68.18 -9.99
C GLU A 31 -10.16 -68.19 -8.63
N SER A 32 -9.49 -67.10 -8.28
CA SER A 32 -8.93 -66.91 -6.95
C SER A 32 -9.03 -65.43 -6.62
N ASP A 33 -10.11 -65.08 -5.94
CA ASP A 33 -10.32 -63.78 -5.31
C ASP A 33 -9.17 -63.47 -4.35
N SER A 34 -8.29 -62.55 -4.78
CA SER A 34 -7.17 -62.05 -3.97
C SER A 34 -7.16 -60.52 -3.97
N ASN A 35 -7.83 -59.96 -2.97
CA ASN A 35 -7.51 -58.72 -2.25
C ASN A 35 -6.84 -57.57 -3.05
N SER A 36 -7.62 -56.74 -3.74
CA SER A 36 -7.17 -55.63 -4.62
C SER A 36 -6.80 -54.31 -3.91
N SER A 37 -6.24 -54.36 -2.69
CA SER A 37 -5.87 -53.13 -1.95
C SER A 37 -4.45 -52.60 -2.24
N ASP A 38 -3.56 -53.43 -2.78
CA ASP A 38 -2.13 -53.10 -2.98
C ASP A 38 -1.85 -52.36 -4.31
N ASP A 39 -2.49 -52.80 -5.41
CA ASP A 39 -2.30 -52.24 -6.76
C ASP A 39 -2.64 -50.74 -6.84
N GLY A 40 -3.73 -50.34 -6.18
CA GLY A 40 -4.14 -48.95 -6.11
C GLY A 40 -3.14 -48.07 -5.35
N ALA A 41 -2.42 -48.60 -4.35
CA ALA A 41 -1.46 -47.82 -3.56
C ALA A 41 -0.19 -47.50 -4.37
N VAL A 42 0.31 -48.49 -5.11
CA VAL A 42 1.48 -48.40 -6.00
C VAL A 42 1.20 -47.47 -7.19
N ARG A 43 0.01 -47.56 -7.80
CA ARG A 43 -0.39 -46.66 -8.89
C ARG A 43 -0.43 -45.19 -8.46
N ARG A 44 -0.84 -44.91 -7.21
CA ARG A 44 -0.97 -43.54 -6.68
C ARG A 44 0.36 -42.89 -6.32
N THR A 45 1.34 -43.65 -5.80
CA THR A 45 2.71 -43.13 -5.59
C THR A 45 3.39 -42.82 -6.93
N ALA A 46 3.17 -43.64 -7.95
CA ALA A 46 3.65 -43.37 -9.30
C ALA A 46 3.08 -42.06 -9.91
N LEU A 47 1.82 -41.72 -9.61
CA LEU A 47 1.22 -40.44 -10.01
C LEU A 47 1.85 -39.25 -9.28
N GLU A 48 2.06 -39.35 -7.97
CA GLU A 48 2.74 -38.31 -7.20
C GLU A 48 4.16 -38.07 -7.73
N ASP A 49 4.92 -39.14 -7.97
CA ASP A 49 6.27 -39.07 -8.51
C ASP A 49 6.30 -38.46 -9.92
N SER A 50 5.32 -38.78 -10.76
CA SER A 50 5.15 -38.19 -12.10
C SER A 50 4.91 -36.67 -12.04
N ILE A 51 4.07 -36.20 -11.10
CA ILE A 51 3.78 -34.77 -10.94
C ILE A 51 5.05 -33.97 -10.59
N PHE A 52 5.94 -34.54 -9.77
CA PHE A 52 7.15 -33.87 -9.28
C PHE A 52 8.42 -34.14 -10.08
N SER A 53 8.44 -35.15 -10.96
CA SER A 53 9.64 -35.65 -11.66
C SER A 53 10.51 -34.54 -12.27
N THR A 54 9.93 -33.72 -13.16
CA THR A 54 10.65 -32.61 -13.82
C THR A 54 11.21 -31.59 -12.85
N TYR A 55 10.50 -31.32 -11.74
CA TYR A 55 10.95 -30.37 -10.71
C TYR A 55 12.10 -30.94 -9.88
N LEU A 56 12.00 -32.22 -9.49
CA LEU A 56 13.01 -32.90 -8.69
C LEU A 56 14.32 -33.12 -9.45
N GLN A 57 14.25 -33.38 -10.76
CA GLN A 57 15.43 -33.47 -11.62
C GLN A 57 16.27 -32.18 -11.62
N ILE A 58 15.62 -31.01 -11.56
CA ILE A 58 16.32 -29.71 -11.57
C ILE A 58 16.71 -29.27 -10.16
N SER A 59 15.88 -29.57 -9.17
CA SER A 59 16.08 -29.10 -7.79
C SER A 59 16.97 -30.03 -6.95
N GLY A 60 17.09 -31.32 -7.27
CA GLY A 60 17.97 -32.28 -6.59
C GLY A 60 17.71 -32.52 -5.09
N ARG A 61 16.67 -31.90 -4.50
CA ARG A 61 16.24 -32.06 -3.10
C ARG A 61 14.77 -31.70 -2.91
N ASP A 62 14.13 -32.39 -1.97
CA ASP A 62 12.81 -32.04 -1.47
C ASP A 62 12.79 -30.67 -0.77
N SER A 63 11.75 -29.89 -1.01
CA SER A 63 11.52 -28.60 -0.34
C SER A 63 10.27 -28.70 0.57
N PRO A 64 10.20 -27.92 1.65
CA PRO A 64 9.01 -27.91 2.53
C PRO A 64 7.73 -27.49 1.80
N ASP A 65 7.86 -26.75 0.70
CA ASP A 65 6.72 -26.37 -0.15
C ASP A 65 6.19 -27.54 -0.97
N LEU A 66 7.06 -28.49 -1.38
CA LEU A 66 6.62 -29.74 -2.01
C LEU A 66 5.83 -30.60 -1.03
N THR A 67 6.20 -30.61 0.26
CA THR A 67 5.44 -31.33 1.30
C THR A 67 4.01 -30.80 1.41
N LYS A 68 3.80 -29.49 1.33
CA LYS A 68 2.44 -28.90 1.32
C LYS A 68 1.64 -29.36 0.10
N ILE A 69 2.27 -29.35 -1.09
CA ILE A 69 1.62 -29.83 -2.31
C ILE A 69 1.28 -31.31 -2.18
N ARG A 70 2.17 -32.15 -1.62
CA ARG A 70 1.87 -33.56 -1.31
C ARG A 70 0.66 -33.71 -0.38
N THR A 71 0.51 -32.84 0.62
CA THR A 71 -0.70 -32.84 1.47
C THR A 71 -1.97 -32.49 0.68
N PHE A 72 -1.90 -31.51 -0.23
CA PHE A 72 -3.03 -31.17 -1.11
C PHE A 72 -3.32 -32.27 -2.14
N LEU A 73 -2.29 -32.95 -2.65
CA LEU A 73 -2.41 -34.10 -3.55
C LEU A 73 -3.08 -35.27 -2.86
N ALA A 74 -2.63 -35.62 -1.65
CA ALA A 74 -3.28 -36.64 -0.83
C ALA A 74 -4.75 -36.30 -0.57
N SER A 75 -5.06 -35.02 -0.37
CA SER A 75 -6.45 -34.56 -0.25
C SER A 75 -7.21 -34.78 -1.57
N ALA A 76 -6.75 -34.21 -2.69
CA ALA A 76 -7.41 -34.29 -3.99
C ALA A 76 -7.51 -35.73 -4.56
N ALA A 77 -6.58 -36.61 -4.22
CA ALA A 77 -6.56 -38.02 -4.60
C ALA A 77 -7.44 -38.91 -3.68
N GLY A 78 -8.15 -38.33 -2.70
CA GLY A 78 -9.05 -39.05 -1.80
C GLY A 78 -8.36 -39.82 -0.66
N ARG A 79 -7.08 -39.56 -0.37
CA ARG A 79 -6.29 -40.20 0.71
C ARG A 79 -6.41 -39.52 2.09
N GLY A 80 -7.53 -38.86 2.39
CA GLY A 80 -7.71 -38.28 3.73
C GLY A 80 -9.15 -38.02 4.14
N PRO A 81 -9.42 -37.92 5.45
CA PRO A 81 -10.74 -37.60 6.02
C PRO A 81 -11.22 -36.16 5.73
N LEU A 82 -10.61 -35.45 4.77
CA LEU A 82 -10.59 -33.98 4.68
C LEU A 82 -11.00 -33.39 3.33
N VAL A 83 -11.55 -34.18 2.40
CA VAL A 83 -12.16 -33.62 1.18
C VAL A 83 -13.66 -33.79 1.21
N SER A 84 -14.25 -33.27 2.29
CA SER A 84 -15.65 -32.91 2.33
C SER A 84 -15.80 -31.44 1.96
N CYS A 85 -16.84 -31.14 1.19
CA CYS A 85 -17.23 -29.76 0.92
C CYS A 85 -17.72 -29.14 2.23
N LEU A 86 -17.09 -28.07 2.72
CA LEU A 86 -17.47 -27.48 4.03
C LEU A 86 -18.84 -26.77 4.03
N ILE A 87 -19.56 -26.78 2.90
CA ILE A 87 -20.88 -26.19 2.75
C ILE A 87 -21.96 -27.26 2.93
N CYS A 88 -21.88 -28.37 2.19
CA CYS A 88 -22.84 -29.48 2.31
C CYS A 88 -22.36 -30.63 3.22
N LEU A 89 -21.09 -30.60 3.65
CA LEU A 89 -20.42 -31.61 4.47
C LEU A 89 -20.27 -32.99 3.80
N GLU A 90 -20.62 -33.12 2.52
CA GLU A 90 -20.48 -34.35 1.74
C GLU A 90 -19.08 -34.51 1.13
N ARG A 91 -18.66 -35.76 0.88
CA ARG A 91 -17.38 -36.08 0.24
C ARG A 91 -17.39 -35.67 -1.23
N ILE A 92 -16.33 -35.00 -1.68
CA ILE A 92 -16.13 -34.65 -3.08
C ILE A 92 -15.57 -35.88 -3.82
N ARG A 93 -16.26 -36.32 -4.87
CA ARG A 93 -15.84 -37.43 -5.74
C ARG A 93 -14.96 -36.92 -6.88
N PRO A 94 -14.09 -37.77 -7.45
CA PRO A 94 -13.23 -37.39 -8.59
C PRO A 94 -13.97 -36.81 -9.80
N VAL A 95 -15.22 -37.23 -10.01
CA VAL A 95 -16.09 -36.81 -11.11
C VAL A 95 -16.93 -35.58 -10.78
N ASP A 96 -16.97 -35.14 -9.52
CA ASP A 96 -17.80 -34.01 -9.13
C ASP A 96 -17.18 -32.70 -9.65
N PRO A 97 -17.99 -31.77 -10.18
CA PRO A 97 -17.50 -30.45 -10.55
C PRO A 97 -17.16 -29.64 -9.28
N VAL A 98 -15.93 -29.12 -9.22
CA VAL A 98 -15.40 -28.44 -8.04
C VAL A 98 -14.93 -27.03 -8.33
N TRP A 99 -14.82 -26.25 -7.27
CA TRP A 99 -14.09 -24.99 -7.24
C TRP A 99 -13.02 -25.04 -6.14
N SER A 100 -11.87 -24.42 -6.41
CA SER A 100 -10.77 -24.30 -5.45
C SER A 100 -10.43 -22.83 -5.18
N CYS A 101 -10.16 -22.51 -3.91
CA CYS A 101 -9.77 -21.16 -3.50
C CYS A 101 -8.33 -20.82 -3.93
N ALA A 102 -8.14 -20.46 -5.20
CA ALA A 102 -6.83 -20.30 -5.85
C ALA A 102 -5.95 -19.18 -5.25
N SER A 103 -6.55 -18.13 -4.68
CA SER A 103 -5.82 -16.99 -4.10
C SER A 103 -5.56 -17.11 -2.61
N GLY A 104 -6.12 -18.12 -1.93
CA GLY A 104 -6.11 -18.24 -0.48
C GLY A 104 -5.67 -19.62 0.00
N CYS A 105 -6.64 -20.40 0.45
CA CYS A 105 -6.41 -21.67 1.15
C CYS A 105 -6.43 -22.93 0.29
N TYR A 106 -6.75 -22.83 -1.01
CA TYR A 106 -6.82 -23.95 -1.94
C TYR A 106 -7.76 -25.09 -1.53
N ALA A 107 -8.71 -24.84 -0.63
CA ALA A 107 -9.73 -25.82 -0.27
C ALA A 107 -10.72 -26.04 -1.43
N LEU A 108 -11.19 -27.29 -1.54
CA LEU A 108 -12.13 -27.74 -2.56
C LEU A 108 -13.56 -27.66 -2.04
N PHE A 109 -14.46 -27.22 -2.92
CA PHE A 109 -15.89 -27.16 -2.69
C PHE A 109 -16.59 -27.65 -3.95
N HIS A 110 -17.77 -28.26 -3.83
CA HIS A 110 -18.61 -28.49 -4.99
C HIS A 110 -18.95 -27.16 -5.66
N LEU A 111 -18.92 -27.13 -6.99
CA LEU A 111 -19.15 -25.91 -7.77
C LEU A 111 -20.52 -25.29 -7.44
N VAL A 112 -21.56 -26.12 -7.35
CA VAL A 112 -22.93 -25.68 -7.03
C VAL A 112 -23.01 -25.11 -5.62
N CYS A 113 -22.34 -25.74 -4.64
CA CYS A 113 -22.34 -25.27 -3.27
C CYS A 113 -21.70 -23.88 -3.14
N ILE A 114 -20.53 -23.66 -3.76
CA ILE A 114 -19.86 -22.37 -3.67
C ILE A 114 -20.61 -21.27 -4.44
N GLN A 115 -21.27 -21.61 -5.55
CA GLN A 115 -22.12 -20.67 -6.29
C GLN A 115 -23.27 -20.18 -5.42
N SER A 116 -23.99 -21.09 -4.76
CA SER A 116 -25.07 -20.75 -3.83
C SER A 116 -24.56 -19.89 -2.67
N TRP A 117 -23.43 -20.27 -2.07
CA TRP A 117 -22.78 -19.52 -0.99
C TRP A 117 -22.42 -18.09 -1.41
N ALA A 118 -21.79 -17.92 -2.58
CA ALA A 118 -21.37 -16.63 -3.07
C ALA A 118 -22.56 -15.71 -3.38
N GLN A 119 -23.63 -16.27 -3.96
CA GLN A 119 -24.88 -15.55 -4.21
C GLN A 119 -25.52 -15.08 -2.89
N GLN A 120 -25.64 -15.97 -1.89
CA GLN A 120 -26.22 -15.61 -0.58
C GLN A 120 -25.43 -14.49 0.13
N CYS A 121 -24.10 -14.53 0.08
CA CYS A 121 -23.26 -13.46 0.64
C CYS A 121 -23.49 -12.12 -0.08
N SER A 122 -23.62 -12.15 -1.40
CA SER A 122 -23.77 -10.95 -2.25
C SER A 122 -25.15 -10.28 -2.12
N HIS A 123 -26.17 -11.00 -1.66
CA HIS A 123 -27.54 -10.49 -1.49
C HIS A 123 -27.82 -9.95 -0.08
N ARG A 124 -26.84 -10.00 0.84
CA ARG A 124 -27.01 -9.45 2.19
C ARG A 124 -26.95 -7.92 2.15
N PRO A 125 -27.99 -7.18 2.58
CA PRO A 125 -27.95 -5.73 2.59
C PRO A 125 -26.85 -5.25 3.54
N PRO A 126 -26.12 -4.17 3.22
CA PRO A 126 -25.09 -3.63 4.09
C PRO A 126 -25.71 -3.23 5.41
N SER A 127 -25.29 -3.84 6.51
CA SER A 127 -25.63 -3.40 7.86
C SER A 127 -25.00 -2.02 8.07
N VAL A 128 -25.81 -0.98 7.95
CA VAL A 128 -25.42 0.42 8.15
C VAL A 128 -25.16 0.63 9.64
N THR A 129 -23.91 0.51 10.07
CA THR A 129 -23.54 0.87 11.46
C THR A 129 -22.10 1.37 11.63
N SER A 130 -21.35 1.67 10.56
CA SER A 130 -20.03 2.29 10.72
C SER A 130 -19.52 3.02 9.46
N PRO A 131 -18.99 4.26 9.58
CA PRO A 131 -18.37 5.01 8.48
C PRO A 131 -17.08 4.37 7.92
N ALA A 132 -16.44 3.45 8.66
CA ALA A 132 -15.26 2.72 8.20
C ALA A 132 -15.56 1.67 7.11
N ALA A 133 -16.83 1.35 6.86
CA ALA A 133 -17.24 0.33 5.89
C ALA A 133 -17.35 0.83 4.43
N ALA A 134 -17.23 2.15 4.20
CA ALA A 134 -17.35 2.72 2.85
C ALA A 134 -16.21 2.32 1.90
N ALA A 135 -15.03 1.96 2.42
CA ALA A 135 -13.90 1.48 1.63
C ALA A 135 -13.95 -0.03 1.30
N SER A 136 -14.84 -0.79 1.96
CA SER A 136 -14.99 -2.26 1.80
C SER A 136 -16.19 -2.67 0.95
N ALA A 137 -16.85 -1.70 0.28
CA ALA A 137 -18.04 -1.91 -0.54
C ALA A 137 -17.79 -2.67 -1.88
N THR A 138 -16.62 -3.31 -2.04
CA THR A 138 -16.23 -4.07 -3.25
C THR A 138 -16.09 -5.57 -3.00
N SER A 139 -16.29 -6.04 -1.77
CA SER A 139 -16.20 -7.46 -1.39
C SER A 139 -17.58 -8.09 -1.27
N ASP A 140 -18.08 -8.65 -2.38
CA ASP A 140 -19.45 -9.18 -2.45
C ASP A 140 -19.59 -10.58 -1.80
N TRP A 141 -18.52 -11.37 -1.75
CA TRP A 141 -18.53 -12.68 -1.09
C TRP A 141 -17.13 -13.10 -0.62
N HIS A 142 -17.05 -14.16 0.19
CA HIS A 142 -15.79 -14.63 0.76
C HIS A 142 -15.69 -16.15 0.77
N CYS A 143 -14.46 -16.68 0.77
CA CYS A 143 -14.21 -18.11 0.88
C CYS A 143 -14.69 -18.65 2.26
N PRO A 144 -15.49 -19.73 2.31
CA PRO A 144 -16.00 -20.28 3.57
C PRO A 144 -14.90 -20.70 4.57
N LYS A 145 -13.73 -21.13 4.07
CA LYS A 145 -12.63 -21.61 4.91
C LYS A 145 -11.71 -20.48 5.39
N CYS A 146 -11.19 -19.66 4.48
CA CYS A 146 -10.16 -18.67 4.82
C CYS A 146 -10.67 -17.23 4.88
N ARG A 147 -11.97 -17.00 4.62
CA ARG A 147 -12.62 -15.68 4.61
C ARG A 147 -11.97 -14.65 3.69
N LEU A 148 -11.17 -15.09 2.73
CA LEU A 148 -10.61 -14.21 1.70
C LEU A 148 -11.75 -13.69 0.83
N SER A 149 -11.83 -12.36 0.68
CA SER A 149 -12.87 -11.68 -0.08
C SER A 149 -12.63 -11.76 -1.58
N TYR A 150 -13.73 -11.92 -2.32
CA TYR A 150 -13.76 -11.94 -3.78
C TYR A 150 -14.87 -11.00 -4.28
N PRO A 151 -14.67 -10.31 -5.42
CA PRO A 151 -15.72 -9.55 -6.09
C PRO A 151 -16.76 -10.49 -6.73
N LYS A 152 -17.98 -9.99 -6.96
CA LYS A 152 -19.09 -10.73 -7.62
C LYS A 152 -18.75 -11.20 -9.04
N THR A 153 -17.83 -10.53 -9.72
CA THR A 153 -17.33 -10.93 -11.04
C THR A 153 -16.58 -12.27 -11.02
N LEU A 154 -16.02 -12.66 -9.87
CA LEU A 154 -15.26 -13.90 -9.69
C LEU A 154 -16.11 -15.04 -9.11
N ILE A 155 -17.44 -14.94 -9.12
CA ILE A 155 -18.30 -16.07 -8.78
C ILE A 155 -18.05 -17.18 -9.83
N PRO A 156 -17.65 -18.38 -9.41
CA PRO A 156 -17.24 -19.43 -10.34
C PRO A 156 -18.44 -19.92 -11.15
N ARG A 157 -18.31 -19.95 -12.48
CA ARG A 157 -19.36 -20.38 -13.41
C ARG A 157 -19.06 -21.69 -14.12
N SER A 158 -17.78 -21.98 -14.34
CA SER A 158 -17.31 -23.22 -14.95
C SER A 158 -16.50 -24.04 -13.96
N TYR A 159 -16.49 -25.35 -14.20
CA TYR A 159 -15.59 -26.29 -13.55
C TYR A 159 -14.28 -26.30 -14.36
N ILE A 160 -13.21 -25.82 -13.75
CA ILE A 160 -11.89 -25.71 -14.39
C ILE A 160 -10.85 -26.51 -13.61
N CYS A 161 -9.85 -27.02 -14.32
CA CYS A 161 -8.72 -27.70 -13.69
C CYS A 161 -7.91 -26.77 -12.77
N PHE A 162 -7.06 -27.32 -11.89
CA PHE A 162 -6.30 -26.51 -10.92
C PHE A 162 -5.36 -25.45 -11.54
N CYS A 163 -4.89 -25.66 -12.77
CA CYS A 163 -4.07 -24.67 -13.48
C CYS A 163 -4.90 -23.65 -14.28
N GLY A 164 -6.22 -23.88 -14.41
CA GLY A 164 -7.17 -23.00 -15.11
C GLY A 164 -7.11 -23.06 -16.64
N LYS A 165 -6.40 -24.04 -17.22
CA LYS A 165 -6.24 -24.17 -18.68
C LYS A 165 -7.40 -24.86 -19.40
N VAL A 166 -8.06 -25.79 -18.71
CA VAL A 166 -9.06 -26.70 -19.29
C VAL A 166 -10.34 -26.60 -18.47
N ASP A 167 -11.43 -26.26 -19.15
CA ASP A 167 -12.80 -26.43 -18.65
C ASP A 167 -13.19 -27.91 -18.73
N ASP A 168 -13.86 -28.41 -17.69
CA ASP A 168 -14.30 -29.80 -17.53
C ASP A 168 -13.18 -30.84 -17.75
N PRO A 169 -12.18 -30.91 -16.85
CA PRO A 169 -11.04 -31.80 -17.01
C PRO A 169 -11.44 -33.29 -17.08
N PRO A 170 -10.72 -34.11 -17.86
CA PRO A 170 -11.06 -35.51 -18.08
C PRO A 170 -10.96 -36.32 -16.79
N ALA A 171 -11.94 -37.20 -16.58
CA ALA A 171 -11.94 -38.19 -15.50
C ALA A 171 -11.15 -39.44 -15.91
N ASP A 172 -9.82 -39.31 -16.01
CA ASP A 172 -8.93 -40.44 -16.34
C ASP A 172 -8.29 -41.02 -15.07
N PRO A 173 -8.26 -42.36 -14.87
CA PRO A 173 -7.61 -43.00 -13.72
C PRO A 173 -6.09 -42.77 -13.56
N TRP A 174 -5.42 -42.33 -14.62
CA TRP A 174 -3.99 -42.03 -14.68
C TRP A 174 -3.69 -40.53 -14.58
N ILE A 175 -4.72 -39.70 -14.45
CA ILE A 175 -4.60 -38.26 -14.24
C ILE A 175 -5.12 -37.95 -12.84
N LEU A 176 -4.47 -37.00 -12.16
CA LEU A 176 -4.96 -36.53 -10.87
C LEU A 176 -6.40 -35.98 -11.05
N PRO A 177 -7.37 -36.36 -10.20
CA PRO A 177 -8.72 -35.80 -10.27
C PRO A 177 -8.73 -34.28 -10.24
N HIS A 178 -9.63 -33.68 -11.03
CA HIS A 178 -9.75 -32.22 -11.19
C HIS A 178 -8.50 -31.54 -11.79
N SER A 179 -7.60 -32.33 -12.40
CA SER A 179 -6.40 -31.87 -13.10
C SER A 179 -6.50 -32.17 -14.60
N CYS A 180 -5.80 -31.40 -15.43
CA CYS A 180 -5.77 -31.63 -16.87
C CYS A 180 -4.63 -32.56 -17.34
N GLY A 181 -3.80 -33.09 -16.43
CA GLY A 181 -2.66 -33.96 -16.77
C GLY A 181 -1.45 -33.24 -17.38
N GLU A 182 -1.66 -32.07 -18.00
CA GLU A 182 -0.61 -31.25 -18.60
C GLU A 182 0.25 -30.48 -17.58
N VAL A 183 1.41 -29.98 -18.05
CA VAL A 183 2.28 -29.07 -17.27
C VAL A 183 1.48 -27.84 -16.80
N CYS A 184 1.67 -27.44 -15.55
CA CYS A 184 0.91 -26.40 -14.89
C CYS A 184 1.09 -25.01 -15.53
N ASP A 185 2.32 -24.63 -15.90
CA ASP A 185 2.70 -23.35 -16.53
C ASP A 185 2.28 -22.05 -15.84
N ARG A 186 1.65 -22.11 -14.67
CA ARG A 186 1.32 -20.91 -13.89
C ARG A 186 2.60 -20.12 -13.58
N PRO A 187 2.54 -18.77 -13.63
CA PRO A 187 3.69 -17.94 -13.29
C PRO A 187 4.10 -18.18 -11.83
N LEU A 188 5.39 -18.42 -11.61
CA LEU A 188 5.91 -18.67 -10.28
C LEU A 188 5.98 -17.38 -9.44
N ARG A 189 5.80 -17.52 -8.13
CA ARG A 189 5.91 -16.41 -7.18
C ARG A 189 7.33 -15.80 -7.21
N GLY A 190 7.42 -14.49 -7.05
CA GLY A 190 8.69 -13.75 -6.98
C GLY A 190 9.13 -13.08 -8.29
N GLU A 191 8.19 -12.83 -9.22
CA GLU A 191 8.38 -12.08 -10.47
C GLU A 191 9.65 -12.48 -11.23
N CYS A 192 9.95 -13.78 -11.21
CA CYS A 192 11.16 -14.30 -11.84
C CYS A 192 11.03 -14.52 -13.35
N GLY A 193 9.84 -14.30 -13.92
CA GLY A 193 9.52 -14.61 -15.31
C GLY A 193 9.46 -16.11 -15.63
N HIS A 194 9.61 -16.98 -14.63
CA HIS A 194 9.57 -18.43 -14.81
C HIS A 194 8.18 -19.03 -14.56
N ARG A 195 7.93 -20.16 -15.21
CA ARG A 195 6.68 -20.92 -15.14
C ARG A 195 6.83 -22.22 -14.35
N CYS A 196 5.72 -22.67 -13.77
CA CYS A 196 5.66 -23.93 -13.02
C CYS A 196 5.92 -25.13 -13.93
N LEU A 197 6.82 -26.02 -13.51
CA LEU A 197 7.23 -27.22 -14.24
C LEU A 197 6.55 -28.51 -13.76
N LEU A 198 5.76 -28.42 -12.68
CA LEU A 198 4.95 -29.56 -12.22
C LEU A 198 3.81 -29.81 -13.20
N LEU A 199 3.31 -31.05 -13.24
CA LEU A 199 1.99 -31.31 -13.82
C LEU A 199 0.91 -30.54 -13.04
N CYS A 200 -0.25 -30.33 -13.65
CA CYS A 200 -1.34 -29.60 -13.02
C CYS A 200 -1.66 -30.20 -11.63
N HIS A 201 -1.55 -29.36 -10.61
CA HIS A 201 -1.52 -29.77 -9.21
C HIS A 201 -2.38 -28.82 -8.36
N PRO A 202 -2.98 -29.32 -7.26
CA PRO A 202 -3.69 -28.51 -6.30
C PRO A 202 -2.68 -27.70 -5.47
N GLY A 203 -3.17 -26.62 -4.84
CA GLY A 203 -2.33 -25.80 -3.98
C GLY A 203 -1.45 -24.77 -4.73
N PRO A 204 -0.61 -24.05 -3.98
CA PRO A 204 0.28 -23.03 -4.53
C PRO A 204 1.43 -23.66 -5.33
N CYS A 205 1.89 -22.98 -6.37
CA CYS A 205 3.09 -23.42 -7.11
C CYS A 205 4.35 -23.32 -6.22
N PRO A 206 5.29 -24.28 -6.33
CA PRO A 206 6.52 -24.27 -5.54
C PRO A 206 7.46 -23.15 -5.99
N PRO A 207 8.48 -22.80 -5.17
CA PRO A 207 9.50 -21.84 -5.57
C PRO A 207 10.26 -22.30 -6.82
N CYS A 208 10.77 -21.33 -7.60
CA CYS A 208 11.47 -21.61 -8.85
C CYS A 208 12.76 -22.43 -8.62
N PRO A 209 12.90 -23.62 -9.25
CA PRO A 209 14.08 -24.47 -9.10
C PRO A 209 15.22 -24.07 -10.04
N LYS A 210 14.96 -23.22 -11.06
CA LYS A 210 15.96 -22.82 -12.05
C LYS A 210 17.13 -22.10 -11.38
N LEU A 211 18.33 -22.41 -11.85
CA LEU A 211 19.54 -21.72 -11.45
C LEU A 211 19.69 -20.44 -12.28
N VAL A 212 20.01 -19.34 -11.59
CA VAL A 212 20.30 -18.03 -12.19
C VAL A 212 21.61 -17.52 -11.59
N ASN A 213 22.36 -16.76 -12.38
CA ASN A 213 23.50 -16.05 -11.85
C ASN A 213 22.98 -14.86 -11.04
N SER A 214 23.30 -14.81 -9.75
CA SER A 214 22.88 -13.71 -8.89
C SER A 214 24.06 -13.04 -8.21
N ARG A 215 23.92 -11.75 -7.91
CA ARG A 215 24.96 -10.89 -7.36
C ARG A 215 24.67 -10.59 -5.88
N CYS A 216 25.68 -10.60 -4.98
CA CYS A 216 25.49 -10.25 -3.55
C CYS A 216 24.79 -8.91 -3.44
N PHE A 217 24.10 -8.69 -2.33
CA PHE A 217 23.66 -7.34 -1.98
C PHE A 217 24.78 -6.30 -2.06
N CYS A 218 26.03 -6.66 -1.72
CA CYS A 218 27.18 -5.74 -1.80
C CYS A 218 27.78 -5.59 -3.21
N GLY A 219 27.43 -6.43 -4.18
CA GLY A 219 27.98 -6.39 -5.54
C GLY A 219 29.36 -7.04 -5.72
N SER A 220 29.97 -7.56 -4.66
CA SER A 220 31.36 -8.08 -4.70
C SER A 220 31.52 -9.49 -5.24
N ARG A 221 30.44 -10.29 -5.27
CA ARG A 221 30.47 -11.68 -5.72
C ARG A 221 29.21 -12.00 -6.52
N ASP A 222 29.43 -12.70 -7.63
CA ASP A 222 28.39 -13.37 -8.41
C ASP A 222 28.45 -14.87 -8.09
N ASP A 223 27.29 -15.50 -7.92
CA ASP A 223 27.14 -16.90 -7.52
C ASP A 223 25.95 -17.51 -8.26
N VAL A 224 26.07 -18.77 -8.69
CA VAL A 224 24.96 -19.47 -9.35
C VAL A 224 24.04 -20.01 -8.27
N ARG A 225 22.82 -19.48 -8.20
CA ARG A 225 21.85 -19.80 -7.15
C ARG A 225 20.48 -20.10 -7.73
N ARG A 226 19.64 -20.77 -6.94
CA ARG A 226 18.23 -20.97 -7.30
C ARG A 226 17.56 -19.61 -7.40
N CYS A 227 16.71 -19.44 -8.40
CA CYS A 227 16.03 -18.18 -8.66
C CYS A 227 15.19 -17.70 -7.48
N ALA A 228 14.57 -18.62 -6.73
CA ALA A 228 13.84 -18.29 -5.50
C ALA A 228 14.73 -17.70 -4.39
N GLN A 229 16.04 -17.96 -4.44
CA GLN A 229 17.07 -17.48 -3.51
C GLN A 229 18.10 -16.60 -4.24
N LYS A 230 17.65 -15.86 -5.27
CA LYS A 230 18.52 -14.95 -6.04
C LYS A 230 19.16 -13.88 -5.16
N LEU A 231 18.47 -13.43 -4.11
CA LEU A 231 18.95 -12.44 -3.16
C LEU A 231 19.77 -13.13 -2.06
N PHE A 232 21.03 -12.73 -1.89
CA PHE A 232 21.90 -13.31 -0.86
C PHE A 232 22.99 -12.35 -0.37
N SER A 233 23.44 -12.61 0.86
CA SER A 233 24.63 -12.02 1.45
C SER A 233 25.83 -12.98 1.35
N CYS A 234 27.02 -12.44 1.11
CA CYS A 234 28.27 -13.19 1.00
C CYS A 234 28.95 -13.34 2.36
N ASN A 235 28.35 -12.78 3.42
CA ASN A 235 28.85 -12.73 4.81
C ASN A 235 30.25 -12.12 5.01
N LYS A 236 30.88 -11.63 3.94
CA LYS A 236 32.08 -10.78 4.01
C LYS A 236 31.70 -9.34 4.32
N THR A 237 32.68 -8.52 4.64
CA THR A 237 32.53 -7.07 4.77
C THR A 237 31.95 -6.49 3.49
N CYS A 238 30.96 -5.60 3.61
CA CYS A 238 30.21 -5.07 2.47
C CYS A 238 31.11 -4.23 1.55
N SER A 239 32.01 -3.42 2.11
CA SER A 239 32.98 -2.56 1.40
C SER A 239 32.37 -1.60 0.36
N LYS A 240 31.03 -1.50 0.28
CA LYS A 240 30.35 -0.51 -0.54
C LYS A 240 30.70 0.90 -0.09
N PRO A 241 30.88 1.85 -1.02
CA PRO A 241 31.10 3.24 -0.66
C PRO A 241 29.86 3.78 0.08
N LEU A 242 30.08 4.32 1.28
CA LEU A 242 29.03 4.95 2.07
C LEU A 242 28.57 6.26 1.40
N PRO A 243 27.41 6.83 1.80
CA PRO A 243 26.93 8.10 1.25
C PRO A 243 27.95 9.24 1.34
N CYS A 244 28.86 9.20 2.31
CA CYS A 244 29.94 10.19 2.45
C CYS A 244 31.03 10.09 1.36
N ARG A 245 31.03 9.04 0.53
CA ARG A 245 32.00 8.72 -0.56
C ARG A 245 33.48 8.64 -0.16
N ARG A 246 33.81 8.88 1.11
CA ARG A 246 35.17 8.84 1.67
C ARG A 246 35.45 7.55 2.44
N HIS A 247 34.41 6.93 2.98
CA HIS A 247 34.52 5.71 3.78
C HIS A 247 33.73 4.56 3.15
N GLN A 248 34.18 3.35 3.41
CA GLN A 248 33.53 2.12 2.97
C GLN A 248 32.73 1.50 4.12
N CYS A 249 31.68 0.76 3.79
CA CYS A 249 30.87 0.05 4.76
C CYS A 249 31.68 -1.10 5.40
N THR A 250 31.84 -1.04 6.73
CA THR A 250 32.54 -2.05 7.55
C THR A 250 31.61 -3.15 8.06
N GLU A 251 30.30 -3.02 7.85
CA GLU A 251 29.33 -4.04 8.23
C GLU A 251 29.42 -5.26 7.31
N ARG A 252 28.94 -6.42 7.78
CA ARG A 252 28.79 -7.63 6.95
C ARG A 252 27.82 -7.38 5.78
N CYS A 253 27.96 -8.06 4.62
CA CYS A 253 27.04 -7.93 3.45
C CYS A 253 25.62 -8.06 4.01
N HIS A 254 24.87 -6.97 3.97
CA HIS A 254 23.55 -6.84 4.56
C HIS A 254 22.55 -6.56 3.44
N GLU A 255 21.28 -6.82 3.72
CA GLU A 255 20.19 -6.41 2.85
C GLU A 255 19.94 -4.90 3.00
N GLY A 256 19.54 -4.23 1.92
CA GLY A 256 19.19 -2.82 1.92
C GLY A 256 20.37 -1.83 1.81
N PRO A 257 20.09 -0.51 1.96
CA PRO A 257 21.09 0.54 1.87
C PRO A 257 22.07 0.51 3.04
N CYS A 258 23.32 0.93 2.81
CA CYS A 258 24.34 0.96 3.85
C CYS A 258 24.02 2.00 4.94
N PRO A 259 24.33 1.69 6.22
CA PRO A 259 24.12 2.62 7.33
C PRO A 259 24.94 3.92 7.15
N PRO A 260 24.55 5.02 7.82
CA PRO A 260 25.32 6.26 7.78
C PRO A 260 26.73 6.07 8.36
N CYS A 261 27.67 6.90 7.90
CA CYS A 261 29.06 6.80 8.28
C CYS A 261 29.32 7.32 9.70
N ARG A 262 29.70 6.43 10.62
CA ARG A 262 29.99 6.73 12.04
C ARG A 262 31.46 7.04 12.34
N VAL A 263 32.30 7.19 11.31
CA VAL A 263 33.72 7.56 11.50
C VAL A 263 33.76 8.97 12.08
N ARG A 264 34.35 9.13 13.26
CA ARG A 264 34.54 10.44 13.92
C ARG A 264 35.70 11.18 13.26
N GLY A 265 35.52 12.48 13.07
CA GLY A 265 36.54 13.35 12.50
C GLY A 265 36.29 14.82 12.86
N VAL A 266 37.31 15.66 12.70
CA VAL A 266 37.19 17.09 12.93
C VAL A 266 36.65 17.75 11.66
N PHE A 267 35.44 18.30 11.73
CA PHE A 267 34.79 18.99 10.62
C PHE A 267 34.56 20.47 10.96
N SER A 268 34.52 21.33 9.95
CA SER A 268 34.33 22.79 10.09
C SER A 268 32.85 23.20 9.91
N CYS A 269 32.37 24.22 10.64
CA CYS A 269 31.02 24.81 10.42
C CYS A 269 30.84 25.19 8.95
N ALA A 270 29.59 25.32 8.52
CA ALA A 270 29.22 26.01 7.29
C ALA A 270 29.86 27.42 7.15
N CYS A 271 30.15 28.12 8.26
CA CYS A 271 30.84 29.41 8.25
C CYS A 271 32.37 29.33 8.33
N LEU A 272 32.94 28.12 8.43
CA LEU A 272 34.38 27.84 8.59
C LEU A 272 35.06 28.40 9.86
N LYS A 273 34.32 29.04 10.78
CA LYS A 273 34.87 29.68 12.00
C LYS A 273 34.98 28.76 13.22
N SER A 274 34.29 27.61 13.22
CA SER A 274 34.41 26.61 14.29
C SER A 274 34.74 25.25 13.68
N LYS A 275 35.48 24.44 14.44
CA LYS A 275 35.83 23.07 14.11
C LYS A 275 35.45 22.19 15.30
N GLU A 276 34.73 21.11 15.05
CA GLU A 276 34.21 20.22 16.09
C GLU A 276 34.40 18.76 15.66
N GLU A 277 34.59 17.87 16.64
CA GLU A 277 34.68 16.43 16.41
C GLU A 277 33.26 15.85 16.30
N ARG A 278 32.90 15.38 15.11
CA ARG A 278 31.56 14.83 14.81
C ARG A 278 31.67 13.59 13.93
N GLU A 279 30.56 12.87 13.79
CA GLU A 279 30.50 11.77 12.83
C GLU A 279 30.54 12.30 11.39
N CYS A 280 31.11 11.52 10.46
CA CYS A 280 31.21 11.90 9.05
C CYS A 280 29.82 12.12 8.39
N SER A 281 28.77 11.48 8.90
CA SER A 281 27.37 11.73 8.56
C SER A 281 26.93 13.17 8.87
N GLU A 282 27.46 13.75 9.94
CA GLU A 282 27.15 15.09 10.47
C GLU A 282 28.21 16.13 10.10
N ARG A 283 28.97 15.88 9.02
CA ARG A 283 30.05 16.77 8.58
C ARG A 283 29.60 18.19 8.25
N GLU A 284 28.33 18.37 7.88
CA GLU A 284 27.74 19.66 7.56
C GLU A 284 26.91 20.11 8.76
N PHE A 285 27.44 21.06 9.51
CA PHE A 285 26.77 21.59 10.70
C PHE A 285 26.84 23.12 10.75
N LYS A 286 25.88 23.69 11.47
CA LYS A 286 25.80 25.10 11.80
C LYS A 286 26.12 25.26 13.29
N CYS A 287 26.96 26.22 13.63
CA CYS A 287 27.30 26.55 15.00
C CYS A 287 26.34 27.64 15.50
N ASP A 288 26.15 27.72 16.81
CA ASP A 288 25.26 28.69 17.45
C ASP A 288 25.82 30.12 17.47
N ARG A 289 27.00 30.34 16.90
CA ARG A 289 27.59 31.67 16.83
C ARG A 289 26.79 32.56 15.87
N PRO A 290 26.43 33.79 16.29
CA PRO A 290 25.78 34.74 15.40
C PRO A 290 26.72 35.13 14.24
N CYS A 291 26.14 35.52 13.11
CA CYS A 291 26.92 36.00 11.98
C CYS A 291 27.42 37.42 12.27
N THR A 292 28.73 37.60 12.36
CA THR A 292 29.36 38.92 12.51
C THR A 292 29.54 39.66 11.19
N GLY A 293 29.03 39.13 10.07
CA GLY A 293 29.19 39.74 8.74
C GLY A 293 28.17 40.85 8.51
N MET A 294 28.57 41.90 7.79
CA MET A 294 27.66 42.94 7.31
C MET A 294 26.93 42.47 6.05
N LEU A 295 25.64 42.82 5.91
CA LEU A 295 24.88 42.66 4.66
C LEU A 295 25.53 43.48 3.55
N GLN A 296 25.19 43.21 2.28
CA GLN A 296 25.79 43.91 1.12
C GLN A 296 25.67 45.45 1.18
N CYS A 297 24.73 45.99 1.97
CA CYS A 297 24.62 47.43 2.23
C CYS A 297 25.80 48.07 2.98
N GLY A 298 26.65 47.28 3.65
CA GLY A 298 27.75 47.78 4.49
C GLY A 298 27.33 48.50 5.78
N LYS A 299 26.02 48.59 6.09
CA LYS A 299 25.49 49.30 7.25
C LYS A 299 24.76 48.42 8.27
N HIS A 300 24.18 47.30 7.83
CA HIS A 300 23.39 46.39 8.67
C HIS A 300 24.13 45.08 8.92
N SER A 301 24.07 44.57 10.15
CA SER A 301 24.57 43.25 10.53
C SER A 301 23.66 42.12 10.02
N CYS A 302 24.23 40.94 9.82
CA CYS A 302 23.49 39.76 9.40
C CYS A 302 22.89 39.00 10.61
N ASP A 303 21.56 38.92 10.67
CA ASP A 303 20.85 38.23 11.76
C ASP A 303 20.60 36.73 11.48
N ARG A 304 21.15 36.16 10.39
CA ARG A 304 20.85 34.79 9.93
C ARG A 304 21.57 33.66 10.69
N GLY A 305 22.42 33.95 11.70
CA GLY A 305 23.23 32.94 12.40
C GLY A 305 24.35 32.30 11.55
N CYS A 306 24.96 31.16 11.95
CA CYS A 306 25.95 30.44 11.08
C CYS A 306 25.25 30.04 9.77
N HIS A 307 25.64 30.68 8.68
CA HIS A 307 25.25 30.31 7.32
C HIS A 307 26.52 30.15 6.46
N SER A 308 26.40 29.36 5.39
CA SER A 308 27.40 29.28 4.33
C SER A 308 27.23 30.44 3.36
N GLY A 309 28.34 30.90 2.76
CA GLY A 309 28.33 31.94 1.73
C GLY A 309 28.26 33.38 2.25
N PRO A 310 28.29 34.39 1.35
CA PRO A 310 28.26 35.79 1.71
C PRO A 310 26.92 36.19 2.37
N CYS A 311 26.96 37.22 3.22
CA CYS A 311 25.75 37.84 3.75
C CYS A 311 24.95 38.42 2.58
N GLY A 312 23.66 38.05 2.47
CA GLY A 312 22.81 38.46 1.35
C GLY A 312 22.48 39.96 1.33
N ASP A 313 21.53 40.32 0.47
CA ASP A 313 21.02 41.68 0.38
C ASP A 313 20.33 42.13 1.66
N CYS A 314 20.45 43.42 1.95
CA CYS A 314 19.71 44.03 3.05
C CYS A 314 18.21 44.05 2.69
N PRO A 315 17.29 43.59 3.56
CA PRO A 315 15.84 43.65 3.31
C PRO A 315 15.33 45.09 3.16
N LEU A 316 16.10 46.07 3.65
CA LEU A 316 15.84 47.50 3.51
C LEU A 316 16.54 48.12 2.29
N GLN A 317 17.24 47.32 1.48
CA GLN A 317 17.91 47.77 0.26
C GLN A 317 17.08 47.38 -0.96
N GLY A 318 16.79 48.36 -1.82
CA GLY A 318 15.94 48.17 -3.00
C GLY A 318 14.73 49.11 -2.99
N ARG A 319 13.54 48.59 -3.32
CA ARG A 319 12.30 49.39 -3.45
C ARG A 319 11.81 49.83 -2.07
N ARG A 320 12.04 51.11 -1.74
CA ARG A 320 11.55 51.74 -0.52
C ARG A 320 10.20 52.39 -0.78
N THR A 321 9.12 51.79 -0.28
CA THR A 321 7.77 52.36 -0.35
C THR A 321 7.41 53.08 0.93
N CYS A 322 6.48 54.04 0.88
CA CYS A 322 5.80 54.54 2.08
C CYS A 322 5.32 53.36 2.95
N PRO A 323 5.09 53.56 4.27
CA PRO A 323 4.45 52.55 5.10
C PRO A 323 3.17 51.98 4.49
N CYS A 324 2.46 52.75 3.67
CA CYS A 324 1.24 52.39 2.94
C CYS A 324 1.42 51.64 1.60
N GLY A 325 2.64 51.47 1.07
CA GLY A 325 2.92 50.88 -0.23
C GLY A 325 2.65 51.75 -1.47
N LYS A 326 1.90 52.86 -1.37
CA LYS A 326 1.44 53.68 -2.51
C LYS A 326 2.51 54.51 -3.23
N LYS A 327 3.55 54.98 -2.52
CA LYS A 327 4.60 55.83 -3.10
C LYS A 327 5.95 55.15 -2.97
N GLU A 328 6.63 54.94 -4.08
CA GLU A 328 8.01 54.47 -4.13
C GLU A 328 8.98 55.65 -4.07
N TYR A 329 10.01 55.57 -3.23
CA TYR A 329 11.11 56.52 -3.16
C TYR A 329 12.35 55.88 -3.76
N LYS A 330 12.86 56.46 -4.85
CA LYS A 330 14.09 56.00 -5.52
C LYS A 330 15.31 56.58 -4.79
N GLY A 331 16.32 55.76 -4.54
CA GLY A 331 17.62 56.19 -3.99
C GLY A 331 17.66 56.41 -2.48
N VAL A 332 16.63 56.00 -1.73
CA VAL A 332 16.66 56.06 -0.26
C VAL A 332 17.58 54.97 0.26
N SER A 333 18.56 55.37 1.07
CA SER A 333 19.50 54.44 1.69
C SER A 333 18.80 53.59 2.74
N CYS A 334 19.30 52.37 2.97
CA CYS A 334 18.71 51.43 3.94
C CYS A 334 18.71 51.96 5.40
N ASP A 335 19.51 52.98 5.70
CA ASP A 335 19.69 53.61 7.01
C ASP A 335 18.62 54.65 7.33
N THR A 336 17.96 55.16 6.29
CA THR A 336 17.02 56.28 6.43
C THR A 336 15.59 55.76 6.51
N ASP A 337 14.85 56.26 7.51
CA ASP A 337 13.42 56.02 7.63
C ASP A 337 12.67 56.62 6.44
N VAL A 338 11.75 55.84 5.87
CA VAL A 338 10.96 56.28 4.72
C VAL A 338 9.84 57.21 5.23
N PRO A 339 9.74 58.45 4.69
CA PRO A 339 8.68 59.36 5.10
C PRO A 339 7.30 58.86 4.66
N THR A 340 6.28 59.23 5.42
CA THR A 340 4.89 59.00 5.04
C THR A 340 4.55 59.83 3.80
N CYS A 341 3.76 59.26 2.88
CA CYS A 341 3.43 59.94 1.62
C CYS A 341 2.32 60.99 1.75
N GLY A 342 1.72 61.15 2.94
CA GLY A 342 0.61 62.05 3.21
C GLY A 342 -0.76 61.62 2.67
N SER A 343 -0.85 60.60 1.81
CA SER A 343 -2.13 60.06 1.32
C SER A 343 -2.87 59.25 2.39
N THR A 344 -4.15 58.94 2.20
CA THR A 344 -4.86 57.94 3.02
C THR A 344 -4.12 56.60 3.00
N CYS A 345 -4.05 55.92 4.14
CA CYS A 345 -3.31 54.69 4.31
C CYS A 345 -3.92 53.55 3.47
N ASP A 346 -5.25 53.43 3.49
CA ASP A 346 -6.05 52.43 2.76
C ASP A 346 -5.64 50.96 2.98
N LYS A 347 -4.79 50.67 3.97
CA LYS A 347 -4.49 49.30 4.38
C LYS A 347 -5.76 48.64 4.91
N MET A 348 -5.93 47.37 4.57
CA MET A 348 -7.05 46.57 5.07
C MET A 348 -6.97 46.46 6.59
N LEU A 349 -8.05 46.82 7.29
CA LEU A 349 -8.14 46.68 8.75
C LEU A 349 -8.40 45.21 9.13
N SER A 350 -8.22 44.88 10.40
CA SER A 350 -8.49 43.55 10.98
C SER A 350 -9.90 43.02 10.67
N CYS A 351 -10.89 43.92 10.52
CA CYS A 351 -12.26 43.57 10.11
C CYS A 351 -12.40 43.06 8.66
N ARG A 352 -11.34 43.11 7.84
CA ARG A 352 -11.26 42.65 6.43
C ARG A 352 -12.26 43.26 5.43
N ILE A 353 -13.17 44.12 5.89
CA ILE A 353 -14.20 44.77 5.07
C ILE A 353 -13.82 46.24 4.80
N HIS A 354 -13.24 46.91 5.80
CA HIS A 354 -12.91 48.34 5.70
C HIS A 354 -11.41 48.59 5.59
N ARG A 355 -11.08 49.70 4.93
CA ARG A 355 -9.72 50.20 4.77
C ARG A 355 -9.43 51.32 5.76
N CYS A 356 -8.18 51.47 6.15
CA CYS A 356 -7.73 52.46 7.13
C CYS A 356 -7.97 53.90 6.59
N PRO A 357 -8.81 54.71 7.26
CA PRO A 357 -9.14 56.06 6.81
C PRO A 357 -8.06 57.09 7.17
N GLU A 358 -7.14 56.74 8.07
CA GLU A 358 -6.09 57.64 8.53
C GLU A 358 -5.09 57.98 7.42
N ARG A 359 -4.45 59.14 7.55
CA ARG A 359 -3.29 59.48 6.69
C ARG A 359 -2.18 58.46 6.90
N CYS A 360 -1.34 58.28 5.89
CA CYS A 360 -0.19 57.38 5.94
C CYS A 360 0.61 57.66 7.22
N HIS A 361 0.76 56.63 8.05
CA HIS A 361 1.35 56.71 9.37
C HIS A 361 2.41 55.60 9.51
N CYS A 362 3.33 55.79 10.45
CA CYS A 362 4.29 54.76 10.85
C CYS A 362 3.68 53.95 12.01
N GLY A 363 3.76 52.62 11.94
CA GLY A 363 3.16 51.70 12.94
C GLY A 363 1.88 50.98 12.46
N PRO A 364 1.28 50.13 13.32
CA PRO A 364 0.06 49.39 13.00
C PRO A 364 -1.13 50.32 12.78
N CYS A 365 -2.06 49.92 11.90
CA CYS A 365 -3.30 50.67 11.68
C CYS A 365 -4.22 50.57 12.89
N VAL A 366 -5.24 51.42 12.95
CA VAL A 366 -6.26 51.36 14.01
C VAL A 366 -6.96 50.00 14.00
N GLU A 367 -6.80 49.24 15.07
CA GLU A 367 -7.38 47.90 15.20
C GLU A 367 -8.92 47.93 15.31
N ALA A 368 -9.48 48.98 15.92
CA ALA A 368 -10.92 49.17 16.08
C ALA A 368 -11.51 49.91 14.87
N CYS A 369 -12.17 49.19 13.97
CA CYS A 369 -12.84 49.78 12.82
C CYS A 369 -14.07 50.61 13.22
N ARG A 370 -13.93 51.96 13.18
CA ARG A 370 -14.99 52.92 13.54
C ARG A 370 -16.03 53.18 12.45
N SER A 371 -15.90 52.55 11.29
CA SER A 371 -16.88 52.65 10.20
C SER A 371 -18.25 52.14 10.66
N VAL A 372 -19.29 52.93 10.43
CA VAL A 372 -20.66 52.57 10.81
C VAL A 372 -21.23 51.63 9.76
N ILE A 373 -21.70 50.46 10.18
CA ILE A 373 -22.37 49.47 9.33
C ILE A 373 -23.68 49.01 9.93
N ILE A 374 -24.61 48.59 9.07
CA ILE A 374 -25.85 47.95 9.50
C ILE A 374 -25.54 46.51 9.90
N LYS A 375 -25.53 46.22 11.20
CA LYS A 375 -25.45 44.85 11.72
C LYS A 375 -26.83 44.36 12.16
N SER A 376 -27.06 43.06 12.07
CA SER A 376 -28.18 42.36 12.71
C SER A 376 -27.72 41.72 14.04
N CYS A 377 -28.58 41.66 15.07
CA CYS A 377 -28.26 40.86 16.28
C CYS A 377 -28.02 39.42 15.88
N ARG A 378 -27.27 38.71 16.73
CA ARG A 378 -27.16 37.25 16.69
C ARG A 378 -28.54 36.57 16.66
N CYS A 379 -29.54 37.17 17.34
CA CYS A 379 -30.96 36.73 17.39
C CYS A 379 -31.79 37.09 16.13
N GLY A 380 -31.18 37.72 15.11
CA GLY A 380 -31.81 38.11 13.84
C GLY A 380 -32.80 39.29 13.87
N GLY A 381 -33.44 39.60 15.00
CA GLY A 381 -34.57 40.55 15.00
C GLY A 381 -34.32 41.92 15.61
N LEU A 382 -33.08 42.39 15.67
CA LEU A 382 -32.76 43.82 15.73
C LEU A 382 -31.73 44.12 14.65
N LYS A 383 -31.96 45.15 13.83
CA LYS A 383 -30.98 45.69 12.88
C LYS A 383 -30.74 47.15 13.25
N LYS A 384 -29.48 47.52 13.50
CA LYS A 384 -29.11 48.90 13.85
C LYS A 384 -27.75 49.23 13.25
N GLU A 385 -27.58 50.50 12.91
CA GLU A 385 -26.29 51.08 12.56
C GLU A 385 -25.39 51.14 13.81
N VAL A 386 -24.29 50.38 13.76
CA VAL A 386 -23.29 50.33 14.84
C VAL A 386 -21.88 50.38 14.24
N PRO A 387 -20.88 50.90 14.97
CA PRO A 387 -19.48 50.80 14.55
C PRO A 387 -19.08 49.35 14.29
N CYS A 388 -18.25 49.12 13.27
CA CYS A 388 -17.86 47.78 12.83
C CYS A 388 -17.16 46.96 13.94
N TYR A 389 -16.45 47.59 14.87
CA TYR A 389 -15.85 46.89 16.02
C TYR A 389 -16.88 46.49 17.09
N GLN A 390 -18.07 47.10 17.12
CA GLN A 390 -19.05 46.91 18.16
C GLN A 390 -20.03 45.78 17.79
N ASP A 391 -20.27 44.87 18.72
CA ASP A 391 -21.29 43.82 18.58
C ASP A 391 -22.68 44.39 18.84
N LEU A 392 -23.66 44.01 18.01
CA LEU A 392 -25.06 44.35 18.23
C LEU A 392 -25.75 43.21 19.00
N VAL A 393 -26.12 43.46 20.25
CA VAL A 393 -26.82 42.50 21.13
C VAL A 393 -28.21 43.05 21.49
N CYS A 394 -29.26 42.23 21.34
CA CYS A 394 -30.66 42.55 21.56
C CYS A 394 -31.03 42.20 23.02
N GLU A 395 -31.88 42.99 23.68
CA GLU A 395 -32.33 42.66 25.05
C GLU A 395 -33.47 41.63 25.08
N ARG A 396 -33.89 41.13 23.91
CA ARG A 396 -34.96 40.14 23.82
C ARG A 396 -34.53 38.84 24.49
N LYS A 397 -35.31 38.42 25.48
CA LYS A 397 -35.17 37.11 26.13
C LYS A 397 -35.58 36.03 25.13
N CYS A 398 -34.76 35.00 25.00
CA CYS A 398 -35.13 33.83 24.22
C CYS A 398 -36.35 33.14 24.88
N GLN A 399 -37.26 32.62 24.07
CA GLN A 399 -38.42 31.84 24.54
C GLN A 399 -38.37 30.41 24.01
N GLN A 400 -37.32 30.03 23.30
CA GLN A 400 -37.13 28.68 22.81
C GLN A 400 -36.99 27.70 23.98
N VAL A 401 -37.64 26.55 23.85
CA VAL A 401 -37.53 25.45 24.79
C VAL A 401 -36.17 24.78 24.58
N ARG A 402 -35.41 24.58 25.65
CA ARG A 402 -34.12 23.87 25.62
C ARG A 402 -34.32 22.41 25.26
N ASP A 403 -33.24 21.70 24.92
CA ASP A 403 -33.26 20.27 24.56
C ASP A 403 -33.93 19.35 25.60
N CYS A 404 -34.03 19.78 26.86
CA CYS A 404 -34.76 19.08 27.91
C CYS A 404 -36.31 19.14 27.78
N GLY A 405 -36.85 19.85 26.78
CA GLY A 405 -38.28 19.94 26.50
C GLY A 405 -39.14 20.66 27.55
N ARG A 406 -38.57 21.02 28.71
CA ARG A 406 -39.31 21.60 29.85
C ARG A 406 -38.89 23.02 30.23
N HIS A 407 -37.66 23.45 29.92
CA HIS A 407 -37.15 24.74 30.37
C HIS A 407 -36.97 25.70 29.20
N THR A 408 -37.47 26.93 29.33
CA THR A 408 -37.28 27.98 28.34
C THR A 408 -35.91 28.66 28.52
N CYS A 409 -35.28 29.01 27.40
CA CYS A 409 -33.99 29.68 27.43
C CYS A 409 -34.13 31.15 27.89
N LYS A 410 -33.99 31.42 29.18
CA LYS A 410 -34.10 32.78 29.74
C LYS A 410 -32.94 33.75 29.36
N ARG A 411 -32.06 33.40 28.41
CA ARG A 411 -30.90 34.23 27.99
C ARG A 411 -31.33 35.41 27.12
N ARG A 412 -30.64 36.55 27.25
CA ARG A 412 -30.80 37.75 26.40
C ARG A 412 -29.99 37.56 25.10
N CYS A 413 -30.60 37.76 23.91
CA CYS A 413 -30.09 37.43 22.55
C CYS A 413 -29.41 36.04 22.48
N CYS A 414 -30.21 34.94 22.52
CA CYS A 414 -29.74 33.60 22.11
C CYS A 414 -29.68 33.54 20.56
N ASP A 415 -28.66 32.90 20.01
CA ASP A 415 -28.38 32.66 18.59
C ASP A 415 -28.99 31.34 18.06
N GLY A 416 -29.77 30.65 18.88
CA GLY A 416 -30.43 29.38 18.54
C GLY A 416 -29.67 28.16 19.09
N ASP A 417 -28.38 28.32 19.39
CA ASP A 417 -27.55 27.29 20.03
C ASP A 417 -27.55 27.53 21.55
N CYS A 418 -28.67 27.19 22.19
CA CYS A 418 -28.82 27.43 23.61
C CYS A 418 -28.19 26.23 24.37
N PRO A 419 -27.19 26.46 25.24
CA PRO A 419 -26.39 25.38 25.83
C PRO A 419 -27.21 24.46 26.75
N LEU A 420 -26.65 23.26 26.99
CA LEU A 420 -27.20 22.22 27.86
C LEU A 420 -27.71 22.79 29.18
N CYS A 421 -28.87 22.30 29.61
CA CYS A 421 -29.57 22.80 30.79
C CYS A 421 -28.73 22.54 32.05
N PRO A 422 -28.30 23.58 32.80
CA PRO A 422 -27.52 23.41 34.04
C PRO A 422 -28.39 23.04 35.26
N GLU A 423 -29.71 23.02 35.11
CA GLU A 423 -30.64 22.59 36.17
C GLU A 423 -30.89 21.09 36.04
N VAL A 424 -30.81 20.36 37.17
CA VAL A 424 -31.02 18.91 37.23
C VAL A 424 -32.43 18.59 36.76
N CYS A 425 -32.53 18.22 35.48
CA CYS A 425 -33.72 17.64 34.90
C CYS A 425 -33.67 16.15 35.27
N GLU A 426 -34.67 15.59 35.95
CA GLU A 426 -34.71 14.17 36.36
C GLU A 426 -34.87 13.19 35.18
N ILE A 427 -34.04 13.32 34.14
CA ILE A 427 -33.93 12.36 33.04
C ILE A 427 -32.45 12.19 32.70
N GLN A 428 -31.93 11.00 33.02
CA GLN A 428 -30.62 10.49 32.59
C GLN A 428 -30.54 10.53 31.07
N LEU A 429 -29.61 11.33 30.52
CA LEU A 429 -29.13 11.18 29.16
C LEU A 429 -27.65 10.81 29.20
N ALA A 430 -27.37 9.67 28.59
CA ALA A 430 -26.09 8.99 28.56
C ALA A 430 -24.96 9.90 28.09
N LEU A 431 -23.95 10.05 28.97
CA LEU A 431 -22.64 10.57 28.64
C LEU A 431 -22.03 9.69 27.53
N SER A 432 -21.83 10.28 26.35
CA SER A 432 -20.85 9.78 25.39
C SER A 432 -19.47 10.26 25.85
N PRO A 433 -18.46 9.38 25.97
CA PRO A 433 -17.11 9.81 26.32
C PRO A 433 -16.46 10.47 25.10
N LEU A 434 -16.08 11.75 25.24
CA LEU A 434 -15.22 12.45 24.31
C LEU A 434 -13.77 11.97 24.53
N LEU A 435 -13.15 11.47 23.46
CA LEU A 435 -11.70 11.52 23.24
C LEU A 435 -11.35 12.84 22.56
#